data_AF-A0A6B3AJ48-F1
#
_entry.id   AF-A0A6B3AJ48-F1
#
_cell.length_a   1.000
_cell.length_b   1.000
_cell.length_c   1.000
_cell.angle_alpha   90.00
_cell.angle_beta   90.00
_cell.angle_gamma   90.00
#
_symmetry.space_group_name_H-M   'P 1'
#
loop_
_entity.id
_entity.type
_entity.pdbx_description
1 polymer ?
#
loop_
_entity_poly.entity_id
_entity_poly.type
_entity_poly.pdbx_seq_one_letter_code
_entity_poly.pdbx_strand_id
1 'polypeptide(L)'
;MKRDIPRGTDGEKLCAWCGGPIKQSGVGRSRDYCSRTHREYAYRARREAEMKLVAYSRGRADAARSVSSTVDNRRGPVPTVDETRAPVPAADPGDGWVRSIDVVDAQLRELEARQAVPVPAPAPQKRRRLAPPPATEAPTLFGPEAADGE
;
A
#
# COMPACT_ATOMS: atom_id res chain seq x y z
N MET A 1 8.14 7.28 -7.10
CA MET A 1 6.92 7.95 -7.60
C MET A 1 6.91 9.39 -7.10
N LYS A 2 7.23 10.36 -7.97
CA LYS A 2 7.09 11.79 -7.65
C LYS A 2 5.59 12.10 -7.64
N ARG A 3 5.10 12.83 -6.63
CA ARG A 3 3.71 13.29 -6.59
C ARG A 3 3.62 14.57 -7.40
N ASP A 4 2.86 14.56 -8.49
CA ASP A 4 2.52 15.78 -9.22
C ASP A 4 1.59 16.64 -8.36
N ILE A 5 2.10 17.78 -7.91
CA ILE A 5 1.35 18.74 -7.10
C ILE A 5 0.62 19.65 -8.08
N PRO A 6 -0.71 19.83 -7.94
CA PRO A 6 -1.46 20.71 -8.82
C PRO A 6 -0.89 22.13 -8.77
N ARG A 7 -0.74 22.73 -9.95
CA ARG A 7 -0.27 24.10 -10.15
C ARG A 7 -1.46 24.95 -10.55
N GLY A 8 -1.53 26.17 -10.02
CA GLY A 8 -2.50 27.18 -10.44
C GLY A 8 -2.14 27.76 -11.81
N THR A 9 -3.04 28.58 -12.34
CA THR A 9 -2.87 29.35 -13.59
C THR A 9 -1.63 30.23 -13.57
N ASP A 10 -1.27 30.73 -12.38
CA ASP A 10 -0.13 31.63 -12.17
C ASP A 10 1.16 30.88 -11.81
N GLY A 11 1.16 29.55 -11.95
CA GLY A 11 2.29 28.69 -11.60
C GLY A 11 2.49 28.46 -10.09
N GLU A 12 1.61 29.04 -9.27
CA GLU A 12 1.58 28.86 -7.82
C GLU A 12 1.30 27.41 -7.43
N LYS A 13 1.89 26.94 -6.33
CA LYS A 13 1.62 25.61 -5.80
C LYS A 13 0.28 25.58 -5.07
N LEU A 14 -0.59 24.69 -5.52
CA LEU A 14 -1.87 24.44 -4.89
C LEU A 14 -1.80 23.26 -3.93
N CYS A 15 -2.66 23.28 -2.93
CA CYS A 15 -2.80 22.18 -2.00
C CYS A 15 -3.22 20.92 -2.74
N ALA A 16 -2.44 19.85 -2.58
CA ALA A 16 -2.74 18.55 -3.21
C ALA A 16 -4.01 17.86 -2.69
N TRP A 17 -4.72 18.45 -1.72
CA TRP A 17 -5.98 17.94 -1.17
C TRP A 17 -7.17 18.82 -1.56
N CYS A 18 -7.15 20.10 -1.21
CA CYS A 18 -8.29 21.00 -1.45
C CYS A 18 -8.13 21.89 -2.69
N GLY A 19 -6.98 21.85 -3.38
CA GLY A 19 -6.69 22.74 -4.51
C GLY A 19 -6.49 24.22 -4.15
N GLY A 20 -6.60 24.60 -2.87
CA GLY A 20 -6.43 25.98 -2.43
C GLY A 20 -4.96 26.45 -2.47
N PRO A 21 -4.72 27.78 -2.51
CA PRO A 21 -3.38 28.34 -2.53
C PRO A 21 -2.62 28.04 -1.24
N ILE A 22 -1.31 27.76 -1.35
CA ILE A 22 -0.45 27.47 -0.21
C ILE A 22 0.34 28.72 0.17
N LYS A 23 0.02 29.30 1.33
CA LYS A 23 0.86 30.35 1.93
C LYS A 23 2.13 29.72 2.50
N GLN A 24 3.26 29.89 1.81
CA GLN A 24 4.56 29.41 2.28
C GLN A 24 5.16 30.43 3.26
N SER A 25 5.17 30.10 4.56
CA SER A 25 5.60 31.02 5.63
C SER A 25 7.13 31.05 5.87
N GLY A 26 7.95 30.86 4.83
CA GLY A 26 9.41 30.93 5.01
C GLY A 26 10.24 30.43 3.82
N VAL A 27 11.55 30.69 3.89
CA VAL A 27 12.54 30.25 2.91
C VAL A 27 12.91 28.80 3.23
N GLY A 28 12.43 27.87 2.41
CA GLY A 28 12.61 26.44 2.68
C GLY A 28 11.85 25.56 1.69
N ARG A 29 11.69 24.28 2.06
CA ARG A 29 10.99 23.31 1.22
C ARG A 29 9.53 23.72 1.06
N SER A 30 9.09 23.87 -0.18
CA SER A 30 7.70 24.17 -0.49
C SER A 30 6.78 23.11 0.10
N ARG A 31 5.67 23.56 0.71
CA ARG A 31 4.65 22.66 1.25
C ARG A 31 3.79 22.11 0.12
N ASP A 32 3.31 20.89 0.32
CA ASP A 32 2.37 20.23 -0.61
C ASP A 32 0.90 20.42 -0.16
N TYR A 33 0.70 20.87 1.09
CA TYR A 33 -0.61 21.05 1.70
C TYR A 33 -0.68 22.41 2.42
N CYS A 34 -1.84 23.06 2.34
CA CYS A 34 -2.07 24.34 3.02
C CYS A 34 -2.09 24.15 4.56
N SER A 35 -2.69 23.07 5.07
CA SER A 35 -2.81 22.79 6.50
C SER A 35 -2.33 21.38 6.87
N ARG A 36 -2.11 21.17 8.18
CA ARG A 36 -1.80 19.84 8.74
C ARG A 36 -3.00 18.90 8.60
N THR A 37 -4.22 19.39 8.82
CA THR A 37 -5.45 18.60 8.74
C THR A 37 -5.67 18.05 7.33
N HIS A 38 -5.44 18.85 6.28
CA HIS A 38 -5.53 18.38 4.89
C HIS A 38 -4.50 17.31 4.56
N ARG A 39 -3.30 17.41 5.13
CA ARG A 39 -2.29 16.37 5.01
C ARG A 39 -2.76 15.06 5.64
N GLU A 40 -3.35 15.12 6.83
CA GLU A 40 -3.90 13.95 7.54
C GLU A 40 -5.07 13.32 6.78
N TYR A 41 -6.02 14.14 6.28
CA TYR A 41 -7.12 13.65 5.44
C TYR A 41 -6.62 13.00 4.15
N ALA A 42 -5.65 13.60 3.47
CA ALA A 42 -5.06 13.00 2.26
C ALA A 42 -4.41 11.64 2.55
N TYR A 43 -3.78 11.45 3.71
CA TYR A 43 -3.26 10.13 4.10
C TYR A 43 -4.36 9.14 4.44
N ARG A 44 -5.42 9.58 5.13
CA ARG A 44 -6.56 8.73 5.47
C ARG A 44 -7.28 8.25 4.22
N ALA A 45 -7.58 9.15 3.29
CA ALA A 45 -8.22 8.83 2.02
C ALA A 45 -7.39 7.83 1.19
N ARG A 46 -6.07 7.99 1.16
CA ARG A 46 -5.17 7.02 0.50
C ARG A 46 -5.25 5.64 1.15
N ARG A 47 -5.18 5.56 2.49
CA ARG A 47 -5.33 4.29 3.20
C ARG A 47 -6.69 3.65 2.95
N GLU A 48 -7.76 4.43 2.98
CA GLU A 48 -9.12 3.93 2.72
C GLU A 48 -9.25 3.40 1.29
N ALA A 49 -8.68 4.10 0.30
CA ALA A 49 -8.64 3.65 -1.07
C ALA A 49 -7.83 2.34 -1.23
N GLU A 50 -6.65 2.25 -0.61
CA GLU A 50 -5.84 1.03 -0.60
C GLU A 50 -6.60 -0.14 0.03
N MET A 51 -7.22 0.07 1.20
CA MET A 51 -8.04 -0.95 1.87
C MET A 51 -9.23 -1.39 0.99
N LYS A 52 -9.90 -0.45 0.32
CA LYS A 52 -11.00 -0.73 -0.59
C LYS A 52 -10.53 -1.53 -1.80
N LEU A 53 -9.37 -1.21 -2.37
CA LEU A 53 -8.79 -1.96 -3.49
C LEU A 53 -8.42 -3.39 -3.07
N VAL A 54 -7.84 -3.57 -1.89
CA VAL A 54 -7.54 -4.89 -1.31
C VAL A 54 -8.81 -5.70 -1.06
N ALA A 55 -9.85 -5.08 -0.49
CA ALA A 55 -11.13 -5.74 -0.27
C ALA A 55 -11.79 -6.14 -1.60
N TYR A 56 -11.75 -5.25 -2.60
CA TYR A 56 -12.29 -5.52 -3.93
C TYR A 56 -11.53 -6.66 -4.64
N SER A 57 -10.20 -6.67 -4.60
CA SER A 57 -9.40 -7.72 -5.24
C SER A 57 -9.61 -9.07 -4.56
N ARG A 58 -9.71 -9.10 -3.23
CA ARG A 58 -10.02 -10.31 -2.47
C ARG A 58 -11.41 -10.84 -2.78
N GLY A 59 -12.44 -10.00 -2.74
CA GLY A 59 -13.81 -10.39 -3.09
C GLY A 59 -13.92 -10.91 -4.52
N ARG A 60 -13.17 -10.34 -5.47
CA ARG A 60 -13.10 -10.84 -6.86
C ARG A 60 -12.41 -12.20 -6.95
N ALA A 61 -11.34 -12.43 -6.18
CA ALA A 61 -10.66 -13.72 -6.14
C ALA A 61 -11.56 -14.82 -5.53
N ASP A 62 -12.32 -14.51 -4.49
CA ASP A 62 -13.26 -15.45 -3.86
C ASP A 62 -14.45 -15.75 -4.80
N ALA A 63 -14.96 -14.74 -5.52
CA ALA A 63 -15.99 -14.92 -6.55
C ALA A 63 -15.49 -15.74 -7.77
N ALA A 64 -14.22 -15.64 -8.14
CA ALA A 64 -13.66 -16.46 -9.21
C ALA A 64 -13.57 -17.94 -8.82
N ARG A 65 -13.31 -18.26 -7.54
CA ARG A 65 -13.25 -19.66 -7.05
C ARG A 65 -14.61 -20.34 -7.06
N SER A 66 -15.69 -19.64 -6.70
CA SER A 66 -17.04 -20.22 -6.67
C SER A 66 -17.55 -20.58 -8.08
N VAL A 67 -17.20 -19.78 -9.09
CA VAL A 67 -17.52 -20.09 -10.49
C VAL A 67 -16.69 -21.28 -11.00
N SER A 68 -15.40 -21.36 -10.63
CA SER A 68 -14.56 -22.50 -11.02
C SER A 68 -14.99 -23.82 -10.39
N SER A 69 -15.44 -23.80 -9.12
CA SER A 69 -15.91 -24.98 -8.40
C SER A 69 -17.23 -25.56 -8.95
N THR A 70 -18.05 -24.72 -9.59
CA THR A 70 -19.36 -25.15 -10.11
C THR A 70 -19.27 -25.81 -11.48
N VAL A 71 -18.23 -25.54 -12.27
CA VAL A 71 -18.05 -26.12 -13.61
C VAL A 71 -17.53 -27.57 -13.54
N ASP A 72 -16.70 -27.91 -12.55
CA ASP A 72 -16.18 -29.28 -12.39
C ASP A 72 -17.27 -30.29 -11.98
N ASN A 73 -18.28 -29.88 -11.20
CA ASN A 73 -19.32 -30.78 -10.71
C ASN A 73 -20.49 -31.03 -11.68
N ARG A 74 -20.50 -30.41 -12.88
CA ARG A 74 -21.51 -30.68 -13.92
C ARG A 74 -21.06 -31.64 -15.03
N ARG A 75 -19.81 -32.13 -14.99
CA ARG A 75 -19.36 -33.19 -15.91
C ARG A 75 -19.68 -34.55 -15.30
N GLY A 76 -20.97 -34.88 -15.27
CA GLY A 76 -21.39 -36.27 -15.06
C GLY A 76 -20.77 -37.18 -16.13
N PRO A 77 -20.57 -38.48 -15.85
CA PRO A 77 -20.11 -39.43 -16.84
C PRO A 77 -21.16 -39.52 -17.95
N VAL A 78 -20.90 -38.89 -19.08
CA VAL A 78 -21.75 -39.01 -20.27
C VAL A 78 -21.55 -40.43 -20.83
N PRO A 79 -22.61 -41.23 -21.00
CA PRO A 79 -22.48 -42.54 -21.58
C PRO A 79 -22.01 -42.42 -23.02
N THR A 80 -20.99 -43.19 -23.32
CA THR A 80 -20.46 -43.48 -24.65
C THR A 80 -21.57 -44.01 -25.56
N VAL A 81 -21.65 -43.48 -26.78
CA VAL A 81 -22.02 -44.10 -28.07
C VAL A 81 -22.73 -43.05 -28.94
N ASP A 82 -22.09 -42.65 -30.05
CA ASP A 82 -22.61 -42.96 -31.40
C ASP A 82 -21.52 -42.70 -32.46
N GLU A 83 -21.13 -43.77 -33.15
CA GLU A 83 -20.26 -43.79 -34.32
C GLU A 83 -21.02 -43.28 -35.54
N THR A 84 -20.78 -42.05 -35.98
CA THR A 84 -20.59 -41.69 -37.41
C THR A 84 -20.33 -40.19 -37.55
N ARG A 85 -19.07 -39.77 -37.44
CA ARG A 85 -18.64 -38.48 -38.00
C ARG A 85 -17.25 -38.63 -38.61
N ALA A 86 -17.16 -38.33 -39.90
CA ALA A 86 -15.92 -38.36 -40.67
C ALA A 86 -14.81 -37.51 -40.02
N PRO A 87 -13.53 -37.89 -40.16
CA PRO A 87 -12.42 -37.18 -39.55
C PRO A 87 -12.31 -35.77 -40.15
N VAL A 88 -12.58 -34.75 -39.33
CA VAL A 88 -12.19 -33.37 -39.62
C VAL A 88 -10.69 -33.29 -39.36
N PRO A 89 -9.85 -32.79 -40.29
CA PRO A 89 -8.44 -32.60 -40.02
C PRO A 89 -8.29 -31.67 -38.81
N ALA A 90 -7.48 -32.13 -37.83
CA ALA A 90 -7.14 -31.37 -36.64
C ALA A 90 -6.53 -30.03 -37.05
N ALA A 91 -7.28 -28.94 -36.89
CA ALA A 91 -6.68 -27.64 -36.72
C ALA A 91 -6.09 -27.61 -35.31
N ASP A 92 -4.76 -27.53 -35.24
CA ASP A 92 -3.98 -27.32 -34.03
C ASP A 92 -4.68 -26.34 -33.07
N PRO A 93 -5.14 -26.80 -31.89
CA PRO A 93 -5.57 -25.89 -30.85
C PRO A 93 -4.30 -25.27 -30.25
N GLY A 94 -3.95 -24.12 -30.80
CA GLY A 94 -2.88 -23.21 -30.38
C GLY A 94 -2.28 -23.50 -29.02
N ASP A 95 -1.08 -24.07 -29.07
CA ASP A 95 -0.05 -23.90 -28.06
C ASP A 95 -0.02 -22.44 -27.57
N GLY A 96 -0.23 -22.22 -26.28
CA GLY A 96 0.17 -20.92 -25.73
C GLY A 96 -0.33 -20.51 -24.36
N TRP A 97 -1.39 -21.11 -23.78
CA TRP A 97 -2.02 -20.46 -22.61
C TRP A 97 -2.35 -21.34 -21.40
N VAL A 98 -2.08 -22.64 -21.42
CA VAL A 98 -2.14 -23.45 -20.19
C VAL A 98 -0.73 -23.92 -19.86
N ARG A 99 0.01 -23.11 -19.10
CA ARG A 99 1.19 -23.65 -18.39
C ARG A 99 0.64 -24.76 -17.48
N SER A 100 1.13 -25.98 -17.65
CA SER A 100 0.73 -27.11 -16.80
C SER A 100 0.91 -26.73 -15.34
N ILE A 101 -0.04 -27.16 -14.50
CA ILE A 101 -0.07 -26.85 -13.06
C ILE A 101 1.27 -27.27 -12.42
N ASP A 102 1.86 -28.36 -12.88
CA ASP A 102 3.18 -28.84 -12.44
C ASP A 102 4.32 -27.83 -12.67
N VAL A 103 4.26 -27.05 -13.76
CA VAL A 103 5.26 -26.02 -14.08
C VAL A 103 5.09 -24.81 -13.17
N VAL A 104 3.85 -24.46 -12.82
CA VAL A 104 3.56 -23.37 -11.87
C VAL A 104 4.02 -23.77 -10.46
N ASP A 105 3.78 -25.00 -10.04
CA ASP A 105 4.21 -25.52 -8.74
C ASP A 105 5.75 -25.61 -8.62
N ALA A 106 6.44 -25.97 -9.71
CA ALA A 106 7.89 -25.96 -9.75
C ALA A 106 8.46 -24.53 -9.58
N GLN A 107 7.87 -23.55 -10.27
CA GLN A 107 8.28 -22.14 -10.13
C GLN A 107 8.02 -21.58 -8.73
N LEU A 108 6.93 -22.00 -8.08
CA LEU A 108 6.61 -21.56 -6.73
C LEU A 108 7.60 -22.10 -5.70
N ARG A 109 7.97 -23.39 -5.78
CA ARG A 109 9.01 -23.97 -4.91
C ARG A 109 10.37 -23.31 -5.08
N GLU A 110 10.73 -22.94 -6.31
CA GLU A 110 12.00 -22.25 -6.57
C GLU A 110 12.02 -20.85 -5.92
N LEU A 111 10.90 -20.12 -5.95
CA LEU A 111 10.78 -18.82 -5.29
C LEU A 111 10.84 -18.92 -3.77
N GLU A 112 10.15 -19.89 -3.17
CA GLU A 112 10.18 -20.13 -1.72
C GLU A 112 11.60 -20.50 -1.24
N ALA A 113 12.32 -21.33 -2.01
CA ALA A 113 13.71 -21.67 -1.71
C ALA A 113 14.65 -20.45 -1.73
N ARG A 114 14.42 -19.50 -2.63
CA ARG A 114 15.19 -18.24 -2.70
C ARG A 114 14.84 -17.28 -1.59
N GLN A 115 13.61 -17.32 -1.09
CA GLN A 115 13.14 -16.45 -0.01
C GLN A 115 13.56 -16.95 1.38
N ALA A 116 13.91 -18.23 1.50
CA ALA A 116 14.40 -18.84 2.74
C ALA A 116 15.83 -18.44 3.13
N VAL A 117 16.51 -17.56 2.38
CA VAL A 117 17.81 -17.01 2.81
C VAL A 117 17.58 -16.14 4.05
N PRO A 118 18.08 -16.52 5.23
CA PRO A 118 17.91 -15.71 6.43
C PRO A 118 18.65 -14.40 6.24
N VAL A 119 17.90 -13.30 6.23
CA VAL A 119 18.47 -11.96 6.29
C VAL A 119 19.30 -11.88 7.58
N PRO A 120 20.61 -11.59 7.52
CA PRO A 120 21.42 -11.50 8.72
C PRO A 120 20.82 -10.44 9.65
N ALA A 121 20.60 -10.83 10.91
CA ALA A 121 19.98 -9.98 11.91
C ALA A 121 20.73 -8.63 11.99
N PRO A 122 20.01 -7.50 11.99
CA PRO A 122 20.66 -6.20 12.12
C PRO A 122 21.40 -6.14 13.45
N ALA A 123 22.70 -5.85 13.38
CA ALA A 123 23.55 -5.71 14.56
C ALA A 123 22.94 -4.70 15.56
N PRO A 124 23.00 -4.96 16.88
CA PRO A 124 22.45 -4.07 17.88
C PRO A 124 23.19 -2.73 17.84
N GLN A 125 22.54 -1.70 17.31
CA GLN A 125 23.04 -0.34 17.35
C GLN A 125 23.09 0.10 18.81
N LYS A 126 24.32 0.22 19.36
CA LYS A 126 24.58 0.85 20.65
C LYS A 126 23.98 2.24 20.63
N ARG A 127 22.82 2.41 21.27
CA ARG A 127 22.22 3.71 21.54
C ARG A 127 23.22 4.52 22.35
N ARG A 128 23.92 5.44 21.69
CA ARG A 128 24.63 6.53 22.38
C ARG A 128 23.57 7.25 23.20
N ARG A 129 23.61 7.08 24.53
CA ARG A 129 22.84 7.88 25.46
C ARG A 129 23.24 9.33 25.21
N LEU A 130 22.33 10.13 24.67
CA LEU A 130 22.48 11.58 24.73
C LEU A 130 22.51 11.96 26.21
N ALA A 131 23.51 12.74 26.59
CA ALA A 131 23.58 13.32 27.93
C ALA A 131 22.30 14.11 28.21
N PRO A 132 21.78 14.09 29.45
CA PRO A 132 20.66 14.93 29.82
C PRO A 132 21.00 16.41 29.61
N PRO A 133 20.05 17.24 29.15
CA PRO A 133 20.27 18.68 29.05
C PRO A 133 20.55 19.28 30.44
N PRO A 134 21.40 20.32 30.54
CA PRO A 134 21.63 21.02 31.80
C PRO A 134 20.31 21.61 32.31
N ALA A 135 20.11 21.54 33.63
CA ALA A 135 18.93 22.11 34.29
C ALA A 135 18.89 23.62 34.02
N THR A 136 17.95 24.06 33.19
CA THR A 136 17.58 25.48 33.10
C THR A 136 16.87 25.85 34.39
N GLU A 137 17.52 26.71 35.18
CA GLU A 137 16.96 27.37 36.34
C GLU A 137 15.65 28.06 35.93
N ALA A 138 14.55 27.62 36.54
CA ALA A 138 13.25 28.27 36.36
C ALA A 138 13.30 29.66 37.01
N PRO A 139 12.83 30.73 36.35
CA PRO A 139 12.64 32.01 37.00
C PRO A 139 11.57 31.86 38.08
N THR A 140 11.97 32.12 39.33
CA THR A 140 11.10 32.22 40.51
C THR A 140 10.04 33.29 40.26
N LEU A 141 8.82 32.85 39.99
CA LEU A 141 7.65 33.69 39.68
C LEU A 141 6.93 34.19 40.95
N PHE A 142 7.60 34.14 42.11
CA PHE A 142 7.08 34.66 43.38
C PHE A 142 8.17 35.52 44.02
N GLY A 143 8.03 36.84 43.84
CA GLY A 143 8.77 37.82 44.63
C GLY A 143 8.21 37.86 46.06
N PRO A 144 9.03 38.20 47.07
CA PRO A 144 8.55 38.40 48.43
C PRO A 144 7.66 39.64 48.49
N GLU A 145 6.42 39.44 48.91
CA GLU A 145 5.49 40.48 49.32
C GLU A 145 6.11 41.25 50.48
N ALA A 146 6.42 42.53 50.26
CA ALA A 146 6.85 43.45 51.31
C ALA A 146 5.65 43.71 52.21
N ALA A 147 5.72 43.22 53.45
CA ALA A 147 4.84 43.65 54.52
C ALA A 147 5.35 45.00 55.03
N ASP A 148 4.77 46.08 54.51
CA ASP A 148 4.74 47.38 55.16
C ASP A 148 3.81 47.31 56.38
N GLY A 149 4.23 47.96 57.46
CA GLY A 149 3.60 47.88 58.77
C GLY A 149 2.48 48.90 58.99
N GLU A 150 1.69 48.62 60.02
CA GLU A 150 1.14 49.59 60.98
C GLU A 150 0.79 48.89 62.30
#